data_AF-A0A8H7P6N0-F1
#
_entry.id   AF-A0A8H7P6N0-F1
#
_cell.length_a   1.000
_cell.length_b   1.000
_cell.length_c   1.000
_cell.angle_alpha   90.00
_cell.angle_beta   90.00
_cell.angle_gamma   90.00
#
_symmetry.space_group_name_H-M   'P 1'
#
loop_
_entity.id
_entity.type
_entity.pdbx_description
1 polymer ?
#
loop_
_entity_poly.entity_id
_entity_poly.type
_entity_poly.pdbx_seq_one_letter_code
_entity_poly.pdbx_strand_id
1 'polypeptide(L)'
;MHAYSYMLFLGLAACQSVLAAPFGYSDYDSLFARAGRPELYRSGNAGGPKFDNIRPNDIKPVDGKYKPGTGGISTFSDLGQLKGQKHIWALPASADLGSHLKAVNDHDKHWSIQPSTEITEEEYKSALTALNGKVQKYVAPKRRGYSDLEAREYIDYLFARASRPDLYRSGSGTSAQFDKVRDKDIPVEGGKVKPGNGGISTFSDLAAYKGKKNIYKLPASANLGSLTAVNDHDDHWSIEPAHEMTLEEYKTALESLNHEVGPKFTVPKSRRAFYDDFEAREYLAARDWDMY
;
A
#
# COMPACT_ATOMS: atom_id res chain seq x y z
N MET A 1 -62.91 29.75 -39.70
CA MET A 1 -62.15 28.82 -40.58
C MET A 1 -60.71 28.84 -40.08
N HIS A 2 -60.29 27.88 -39.26
CA HIS A 2 -59.58 26.64 -39.68
C HIS A 2 -58.44 27.00 -40.67
N ALA A 3 -57.15 26.86 -40.37
CA ALA A 3 -56.47 25.80 -39.65
C ALA A 3 -55.21 26.28 -38.88
N TYR A 4 -54.98 25.63 -37.74
CA TYR A 4 -53.78 25.71 -36.91
C TYR A 4 -52.61 24.99 -37.61
N SER A 5 -51.48 25.69 -37.80
CA SER A 5 -50.19 25.03 -38.06
C SER A 5 -49.42 24.92 -36.74
N TYR A 6 -49.30 23.68 -36.26
CA TYR A 6 -48.40 23.27 -35.19
C TYR A 6 -46.95 23.39 -35.68
N MET A 7 -46.19 24.34 -35.14
CA MET A 7 -44.73 24.29 -35.12
C MET A 7 -44.35 24.13 -33.65
N LEU A 8 -43.96 22.91 -33.29
CA LEU A 8 -43.57 22.50 -31.95
C LEU A 8 -42.27 23.22 -31.55
N PHE A 9 -42.37 24.13 -30.58
CA PHE A 9 -41.23 24.61 -29.81
C PHE A 9 -40.91 23.56 -28.73
N LEU A 10 -39.89 22.74 -28.95
CA LEU A 10 -39.30 21.92 -27.90
C LEU A 10 -37.80 21.78 -28.17
N GLY A 11 -37.00 22.44 -27.33
CA GLY A 11 -35.54 22.39 -27.40
C GLY A 11 -34.89 23.29 -26.36
N LEU A 12 -35.42 23.32 -25.14
CA LEU A 12 -34.77 23.97 -24.01
C LEU A 12 -34.28 22.90 -23.03
N ALA A 13 -32.99 22.98 -22.73
CA ALA A 13 -32.36 22.62 -21.46
C ALA A 13 -32.49 21.15 -21.00
N ALA A 14 -31.50 20.34 -21.40
CA ALA A 14 -30.82 19.42 -20.49
C ALA A 14 -29.45 19.04 -21.07
N CYS A 15 -28.54 20.01 -21.24
CA CYS A 15 -27.12 19.69 -21.08
C CYS A 15 -26.89 19.47 -19.58
N GLN A 16 -27.33 18.32 -19.08
CA GLN A 16 -26.79 17.81 -17.84
C GLN A 16 -25.38 17.32 -18.17
N SER A 17 -24.44 18.07 -17.64
CA SER A 17 -23.05 17.71 -17.44
C SER A 17 -22.96 16.23 -17.11
N VAL A 18 -22.43 15.43 -18.04
CA VAL A 18 -21.71 14.22 -17.66
C VAL A 18 -20.44 14.73 -16.98
N LEU A 19 -20.59 15.16 -15.73
CA LEU A 19 -19.49 15.14 -14.79
C LEU A 19 -19.10 13.67 -14.70
N ALA A 20 -17.99 13.35 -15.33
CA ALA A 20 -17.24 12.14 -15.06
C ALA A 20 -17.25 11.93 -13.55
N ALA A 21 -17.95 10.90 -13.08
CA ALA A 21 -17.66 10.35 -11.77
C ALA A 21 -16.24 9.78 -11.88
N PRO A 22 -15.24 10.39 -11.24
CA PRO A 22 -13.91 9.80 -11.25
C PRO A 22 -14.04 8.50 -10.46
N PHE A 23 -13.51 7.44 -11.06
CA PHE A 23 -13.26 6.13 -10.46
C PHE A 23 -13.28 6.15 -8.93
N GLY A 24 -14.21 5.39 -8.34
CA GLY A 24 -14.30 5.20 -6.90
C GLY A 24 -12.95 4.72 -6.35
N TYR A 25 -12.39 5.51 -5.45
CA TYR A 25 -11.08 5.32 -4.82
C TYR A 25 -11.02 4.14 -3.82
N SER A 26 -11.94 3.17 -3.91
CA SER A 26 -12.00 2.01 -3.02
C SER A 26 -11.16 0.81 -3.48
N ASP A 27 -10.43 0.93 -4.60
CA ASP A 27 -9.75 -0.21 -5.26
C ASP A 27 -8.22 -0.12 -5.24
N TYR A 28 -7.64 0.87 -4.55
CA TYR A 28 -6.18 0.99 -4.47
C TYR A 28 -5.57 -0.03 -3.49
N ASP A 29 -6.23 -0.31 -2.37
CA ASP A 29 -5.69 -1.23 -1.36
C ASP A 29 -5.79 -2.70 -1.82
N SER A 30 -6.75 -3.04 -2.69
CA SER A 30 -6.88 -4.37 -3.31
C SER A 30 -5.83 -4.63 -4.40
N LEU A 31 -5.33 -3.57 -5.07
CA LEU A 31 -4.33 -3.66 -6.15
C LEU A 31 -2.90 -3.79 -5.64
N PHE A 32 -2.57 -3.20 -4.48
CA PHE A 32 -1.23 -3.29 -3.88
C PHE A 32 -1.07 -4.48 -2.93
N ALA A 33 -2.12 -4.87 -2.18
CA ALA A 33 -2.04 -6.02 -1.27
C ALA A 33 -2.03 -7.40 -1.99
N ARG A 34 -2.48 -7.46 -3.26
CA ARG A 34 -2.44 -8.69 -4.08
C ARG A 34 -1.14 -8.90 -4.85
N ALA A 35 -0.34 -7.85 -5.02
CA ALA A 35 0.88 -7.94 -5.79
C ALA A 35 2.00 -8.50 -4.90
N GLY A 36 2.54 -9.68 -5.24
CA GLY A 36 3.72 -10.25 -4.56
C GLY A 36 5.02 -9.44 -4.73
N ARG A 37 4.95 -8.18 -5.17
CA ARG A 37 6.05 -7.25 -5.41
C ARG A 37 5.57 -5.79 -5.32
N PRO A 38 6.45 -4.83 -4.97
CA PRO A 38 6.16 -3.40 -5.04
C PRO A 38 6.05 -2.91 -6.50
N GLU A 39 5.71 -1.63 -6.67
CA GLU A 39 5.96 -0.93 -7.93
C GLU A 39 7.45 -0.91 -8.23
N LEU A 40 7.80 -1.14 -9.50
CA LEU A 40 9.18 -1.27 -9.93
C LEU A 40 9.53 -0.20 -10.97
N TYR A 41 10.61 0.52 -10.72
CA TYR A 41 11.12 1.58 -11.57
C TYR A 41 12.34 1.13 -12.35
N ARG A 42 12.48 1.62 -13.58
CA ARG A 42 13.71 1.49 -14.36
C ARG A 42 13.95 2.70 -15.22
N SER A 43 15.20 2.93 -15.58
CA SER A 43 15.54 3.86 -16.65
C SER A 43 15.22 3.23 -18.01
N GLY A 44 14.81 4.08 -18.95
CA GLY A 44 14.61 3.72 -20.33
C GLY A 44 15.10 4.85 -21.23
N ASN A 45 14.40 5.09 -22.33
CA ASN A 45 14.65 6.25 -23.17
C ASN A 45 13.34 6.98 -23.49
N ALA A 46 13.41 8.02 -24.32
CA ALA A 46 12.25 8.81 -24.71
C ALA A 46 11.14 7.97 -25.37
N GLY A 47 11.49 6.84 -25.99
CA GLY A 47 10.58 5.95 -26.71
C GLY A 47 10.15 4.70 -25.94
N GLY A 48 10.51 4.53 -24.66
CA GLY A 48 10.01 3.42 -23.85
C GLY A 48 10.94 2.93 -22.74
N PRO A 49 10.46 1.99 -21.90
CA PRO A 49 11.24 1.40 -20.82
C PRO A 49 12.41 0.51 -21.30
N LYS A 50 12.28 -0.16 -22.45
CA LYS A 50 13.26 -1.10 -23.02
C LYS A 50 13.51 -2.36 -22.17
N PHE A 51 12.46 -2.99 -21.64
CA PHE A 51 12.61 -4.27 -20.93
C PHE A 51 13.22 -5.36 -21.82
N ASP A 52 12.86 -5.36 -23.10
CA ASP A 52 13.31 -6.27 -24.15
C ASP A 52 14.77 -6.10 -24.58
N ASN A 53 15.44 -5.03 -24.14
CA ASN A 53 16.85 -4.78 -24.43
C ASN A 53 17.75 -5.56 -23.46
N ILE A 54 17.75 -6.89 -23.59
CA ILE A 54 18.59 -7.80 -22.80
C ILE A 54 20.06 -7.58 -23.18
N ARG A 55 20.90 -7.26 -22.19
CA ARG A 55 22.35 -7.17 -22.38
C ARG A 55 23.03 -8.43 -21.85
N PRO A 56 24.17 -8.85 -22.43
CA PRO A 56 24.93 -9.99 -21.91
C PRO A 56 25.39 -9.87 -20.46
N ASN A 57 25.45 -8.64 -19.91
CA ASN A 57 25.79 -8.40 -18.51
C ASN A 57 24.59 -8.53 -17.57
N ASP A 58 23.37 -8.44 -18.09
CA ASP A 58 22.14 -8.55 -17.28
C ASP A 58 21.82 -10.02 -17.00
N ILE A 59 21.92 -10.86 -18.02
CA ILE A 59 21.71 -12.30 -17.94
C ILE A 59 22.40 -12.97 -19.14
N LYS A 60 23.00 -14.14 -18.91
CA LYS A 60 23.66 -14.94 -19.95
C LYS A 60 22.91 -16.23 -20.18
N PRO A 61 22.70 -16.65 -21.44
CA PRO A 61 22.13 -17.95 -21.72
C PRO A 61 23.12 -19.06 -21.32
N VAL A 62 22.58 -20.16 -20.81
CA VAL A 62 23.28 -21.42 -20.53
C VAL A 62 22.69 -22.44 -21.49
N ASP A 63 23.53 -23.02 -22.36
CA ASP A 63 23.10 -23.95 -23.41
C ASP A 63 22.03 -23.37 -24.35
N GLY A 64 22.16 -22.07 -24.68
CA GLY A 64 21.23 -21.37 -25.56
C GLY A 64 19.90 -20.96 -24.92
N LYS A 65 19.75 -21.12 -23.60
CA LYS A 65 18.51 -20.81 -22.88
C LYS A 65 18.73 -19.94 -21.66
N TYR A 66 17.72 -19.14 -21.31
CA TYR A 66 17.73 -18.25 -20.16
C TYR A 66 17.07 -18.97 -18.99
N LYS A 67 17.79 -19.03 -17.85
CA LYS A 67 17.37 -19.80 -16.67
C LYS A 67 17.01 -18.86 -15.51
N PRO A 68 16.10 -19.27 -14.62
CA PRO A 68 15.87 -18.54 -13.38
C PRO A 68 17.13 -18.50 -12.51
N GLY A 69 17.38 -17.38 -11.82
CA GLY A 69 18.47 -17.25 -10.87
C GLY A 69 19.85 -16.94 -11.47
N THR A 70 19.95 -16.76 -12.79
CA THR A 70 21.22 -16.46 -13.48
C THR A 70 21.36 -14.99 -13.89
N GLY A 71 20.59 -14.11 -13.26
CA GLY A 71 20.49 -12.68 -13.59
C GLY A 71 19.11 -12.33 -14.16
N GLY A 72 18.98 -11.11 -14.67
CA GLY A 72 17.74 -10.62 -15.25
C GLY A 72 17.77 -9.11 -15.46
N ILE A 73 16.62 -8.56 -15.80
CA ILE A 73 16.47 -7.14 -16.06
C ILE A 73 16.35 -6.40 -14.73
N SER A 74 17.34 -5.56 -14.44
CA SER A 74 17.37 -4.71 -13.26
C SER A 74 16.22 -3.70 -13.24
N THR A 75 15.56 -3.66 -12.09
CA THR A 75 14.53 -2.71 -11.70
C THR A 75 14.71 -2.35 -10.23
N PHE A 76 14.02 -1.32 -9.75
CA PHE A 76 14.19 -0.83 -8.39
C PHE A 76 12.86 -0.51 -7.74
N SER A 77 12.69 -0.81 -6.46
CA SER A 77 11.52 -0.40 -5.68
C SER A 77 11.63 1.03 -5.13
N ASP A 78 12.69 1.75 -5.50
CA ASP A 78 13.01 3.11 -5.05
C ASP A 78 13.63 3.90 -6.20
N LEU A 79 13.24 5.16 -6.33
CA LEU A 79 13.75 6.10 -7.33
C LEU A 79 15.17 6.60 -7.03
N GLY A 80 15.64 6.51 -5.79
CA GLY A 80 16.99 6.91 -5.37
C GLY A 80 18.10 6.23 -6.18
N GLN A 81 17.91 4.97 -6.56
CA GLN A 81 18.83 4.21 -7.41
C GLN A 81 18.88 4.72 -8.87
N LEU A 82 17.87 5.49 -9.28
CA LEU A 82 17.75 6.11 -10.59
C LEU A 82 18.06 7.61 -10.55
N LYS A 83 18.73 8.10 -9.50
CA LYS A 83 19.09 9.52 -9.38
C LYS A 83 19.90 10.01 -10.58
N GLY A 84 19.50 11.15 -11.14
CA GLY A 84 20.09 11.73 -12.35
C GLY A 84 19.70 11.06 -13.67
N GLN A 85 18.98 9.93 -13.65
CA GLN A 85 18.51 9.28 -14.87
C GLN A 85 17.34 10.04 -15.50
N LYS A 86 17.33 10.11 -16.82
CA LYS A 86 16.23 10.67 -17.61
C LYS A 86 15.31 9.53 -18.07
N HIS A 87 14.03 9.82 -18.27
CA HIS A 87 13.02 8.86 -18.76
C HIS A 87 12.89 7.62 -17.87
N ILE A 88 12.38 7.85 -16.66
CA ILE A 88 12.03 6.77 -15.73
C ILE A 88 10.67 6.19 -16.14
N TRP A 89 10.54 4.87 -16.02
CA TRP A 89 9.33 4.13 -16.30
C TRP A 89 8.96 3.28 -15.09
N ALA A 90 7.68 3.26 -14.76
CA ALA A 90 7.12 2.55 -13.62
C ALA A 90 6.30 1.34 -14.12
N LEU A 91 6.61 0.17 -13.59
CA LEU A 91 5.84 -1.06 -13.74
C LEU A 91 4.95 -1.21 -12.50
N PRO A 92 3.63 -0.98 -12.61
CA PRO A 92 2.73 -1.04 -11.47
C PRO A 92 2.85 -2.37 -10.72
N ALA A 93 2.69 -2.34 -9.39
CA ALA A 93 2.71 -3.55 -8.56
C ALA A 93 1.71 -4.61 -9.06
N SER A 94 0.52 -4.16 -9.45
CA SER A 94 -0.57 -4.97 -9.98
C SER A 94 -0.35 -5.50 -11.41
N ALA A 95 0.68 -5.05 -12.11
CA ALA A 95 0.92 -5.49 -13.49
C ALA A 95 1.35 -6.97 -13.49
N ASP A 96 0.54 -7.80 -14.13
CA ASP A 96 0.84 -9.21 -14.34
C ASP A 96 2.13 -9.36 -15.15
N LEU A 97 3.05 -10.20 -14.68
CA LEU A 97 4.31 -10.51 -15.36
C LEU A 97 4.14 -11.60 -16.43
N GLY A 98 2.99 -12.28 -16.44
CA GLY A 98 2.75 -13.46 -17.26
C GLY A 98 3.42 -14.72 -16.70
N SER A 99 3.23 -15.83 -17.38
CA SER A 99 3.73 -17.15 -16.94
C SER A 99 5.25 -17.31 -17.05
N HIS A 100 5.91 -16.52 -17.91
CA HIS A 100 7.34 -16.69 -18.25
C HIS A 100 8.30 -15.82 -17.44
N LEU A 101 7.80 -14.86 -16.65
CA LEU A 101 8.62 -13.91 -15.91
C LEU A 101 8.25 -13.93 -14.43
N LYS A 102 9.25 -13.62 -13.59
CA LYS A 102 9.06 -13.31 -12.17
C LYS A 102 9.97 -12.17 -11.77
N ALA A 103 9.52 -11.36 -10.81
CA ALA A 103 10.38 -10.38 -10.15
C ALA A 103 10.94 -11.01 -8.89
N VAL A 104 12.25 -10.90 -8.69
CA VAL A 104 12.93 -11.38 -7.49
C VAL A 104 13.68 -10.22 -6.87
N ASN A 105 13.44 -9.98 -5.57
CA ASN A 105 14.29 -9.10 -4.79
C ASN A 105 15.60 -9.83 -4.50
N ASP A 106 16.66 -9.41 -5.17
CA ASP A 106 18.01 -9.96 -5.04
C ASP A 106 18.91 -9.09 -4.15
N HIS A 107 18.60 -7.80 -3.94
CA HIS A 107 19.34 -6.93 -3.03
C HIS A 107 18.60 -5.65 -2.61
N ASP A 108 18.10 -5.60 -1.36
CA ASP A 108 17.45 -4.43 -0.75
C ASP A 108 16.33 -3.84 -1.62
N LYS A 109 16.65 -2.77 -2.37
CA LYS A 109 15.77 -2.06 -3.29
C LYS A 109 15.91 -2.48 -4.75
N HIS A 110 16.88 -3.33 -5.06
CA HIS A 110 17.10 -3.88 -6.40
C HIS A 110 16.23 -5.13 -6.59
N TRP A 111 15.58 -5.19 -7.74
CA TRP A 111 14.71 -6.27 -8.16
C TRP A 111 15.10 -6.71 -9.56
N SER A 112 15.23 -8.00 -9.76
CA SER A 112 15.54 -8.60 -11.06
C SER A 112 14.28 -9.22 -11.66
N ILE A 113 13.86 -8.72 -12.83
CA ILE A 113 12.86 -9.42 -13.65
C ILE A 113 13.60 -10.48 -14.45
N GLN A 114 13.35 -11.74 -14.14
CA GLN A 114 14.05 -12.88 -14.70
C GLN A 114 13.06 -13.94 -15.19
N PRO A 115 13.51 -14.93 -15.98
CA PRO A 115 12.66 -16.05 -16.36
C PRO A 115 12.08 -16.77 -15.13
N SER A 116 10.82 -17.19 -15.22
CA SER A 116 10.17 -18.04 -14.21
C SER A 116 10.60 -19.50 -14.34
N THR A 117 10.85 -19.95 -15.58
CA THR A 117 11.33 -21.27 -15.99
C THR A 117 12.45 -21.12 -17.03
N GLU A 118 13.09 -22.23 -17.41
CA GLU A 118 14.06 -22.24 -18.50
C GLU A 118 13.33 -22.00 -19.84
N ILE A 119 13.71 -20.93 -20.56
CA ILE A 119 13.06 -20.48 -21.80
C ILE A 119 14.11 -20.05 -22.84
N THR A 120 13.70 -20.01 -24.11
CA THR A 120 14.53 -19.52 -25.22
C THR A 120 14.67 -17.99 -25.18
N GLU A 121 15.63 -17.46 -25.96
CA GLU A 121 15.80 -16.01 -26.10
C GLU A 121 14.54 -15.33 -26.65
N GLU A 122 13.89 -15.93 -27.65
CA GLU A 122 12.68 -15.39 -28.27
C GLU A 122 11.51 -15.33 -27.29
N GLU A 123 11.30 -16.39 -26.50
CA GLU A 123 10.27 -16.40 -25.46
C GLU A 123 10.54 -15.33 -24.40
N TYR A 124 11.80 -15.18 -23.98
CA TYR A 124 12.16 -14.18 -22.97
C TYR A 124 12.00 -12.75 -23.50
N LYS A 125 12.49 -12.48 -24.71
CA LYS A 125 12.31 -11.19 -25.39
C LYS A 125 10.83 -10.87 -25.61
N SER A 126 10.04 -11.85 -26.02
CA SER A 126 8.60 -11.70 -26.23
C SER A 126 7.89 -11.31 -24.93
N ALA A 127 8.18 -12.03 -23.84
CA ALA A 127 7.60 -11.74 -22.53
C ALA A 127 7.99 -10.34 -22.00
N LEU A 128 9.27 -9.96 -22.15
CA LEU A 128 9.76 -8.62 -21.76
C LEU A 128 9.17 -7.52 -22.66
N THR A 129 8.96 -7.79 -23.95
CA THR A 129 8.29 -6.86 -24.87
C THR A 129 6.85 -6.63 -24.44
N ALA A 130 6.14 -7.67 -24.00
CA ALA A 130 4.79 -7.54 -23.47
C ALA A 130 4.73 -6.65 -22.21
N LEU A 131 5.78 -6.65 -21.37
CA LEU A 131 5.87 -5.72 -20.23
C LEU A 131 5.98 -4.25 -20.66
N ASN A 132 6.57 -3.95 -21.82
CA ASN A 132 6.69 -2.58 -22.29
C ASN A 132 5.30 -1.90 -22.47
N GLY A 133 4.26 -2.67 -22.79
CA GLY A 133 2.88 -2.17 -22.89
C GLY A 133 2.18 -1.99 -21.55
N LYS A 134 2.75 -2.50 -20.45
CA LYS A 134 2.17 -2.44 -19.10
C LYS A 134 2.79 -1.37 -18.21
N VAL A 135 3.87 -0.73 -18.67
CA VAL A 135 4.54 0.32 -17.90
C VAL A 135 4.02 1.69 -18.27
N GLN A 136 4.22 2.62 -17.35
CA GLN A 136 3.86 4.02 -17.53
C GLN A 136 5.11 4.87 -17.40
N LYS A 137 5.18 5.96 -18.16
CA LYS A 137 6.26 6.93 -17.98
C LYS A 137 6.10 7.54 -16.60
N TYR A 138 7.11 7.39 -15.76
CA TYR A 138 7.13 8.07 -14.48
C TYR A 138 7.26 9.56 -14.73
N VAL A 139 6.24 10.30 -14.31
CA VAL A 139 6.24 11.74 -14.28
C VAL A 139 6.34 12.09 -12.81
N ALA A 140 7.51 12.61 -12.42
CA ALA A 140 7.65 13.18 -11.08
C ALA A 140 6.49 14.17 -10.88
N PRO A 141 5.74 14.06 -9.77
CA PRO A 141 4.64 14.99 -9.52
C PRO A 141 5.20 16.40 -9.68
N LYS A 142 4.62 17.17 -10.60
CA LYS A 142 4.97 18.59 -10.70
C LYS A 142 4.71 19.16 -9.32
N ARG A 143 5.72 19.80 -8.71
CA ARG A 143 5.52 20.63 -7.52
C ARG A 143 4.42 21.64 -7.86
N ARG A 144 3.16 21.32 -7.59
CA ARG A 144 2.24 22.36 -7.14
C ARG A 144 2.86 22.80 -5.83
N GLY A 145 3.19 24.08 -5.71
CA GLY A 145 3.41 24.65 -4.39
C GLY A 145 2.09 24.46 -3.67
N TYR A 146 1.94 23.32 -3.00
CA TYR A 146 0.82 23.10 -2.13
C TYR A 146 0.90 24.22 -1.10
N SER A 147 -0.15 25.02 -1.03
CA SER A 147 -0.28 25.90 0.12
C SER A 147 -0.21 25.04 1.38
N ASP A 148 0.26 25.59 2.51
CA ASP A 148 0.32 24.85 3.78
C ASP A 148 -1.04 24.21 4.13
N LEU A 149 -2.14 24.77 3.60
CA LEU A 149 -3.49 24.24 3.68
C LEU A 149 -3.68 22.94 2.89
N GLU A 150 -3.24 22.86 1.64
CA GLU A 150 -3.39 21.65 0.82
C GLU A 150 -2.44 20.52 1.24
N ALA A 151 -1.26 20.85 1.76
CA ALA A 151 -0.37 19.86 2.38
C ALA A 151 -1.00 19.30 3.67
N ARG A 152 -1.69 20.16 4.43
CA ARG A 152 -2.45 19.74 5.61
C ARG A 152 -3.69 18.93 5.25
N GLU A 153 -4.42 19.29 4.20
CA GLU A 153 -5.52 18.48 3.68
C GLU A 153 -5.04 17.14 3.11
N TYR A 154 -3.84 17.08 2.50
CA TYR A 154 -3.24 15.83 2.03
C TYR A 154 -2.78 14.94 3.19
N ILE A 155 -2.21 15.53 4.24
CA ILE A 155 -1.88 14.81 5.48
C ILE A 155 -3.16 14.37 6.22
N ASP A 156 -4.17 15.23 6.33
CA ASP A 156 -5.49 14.89 6.87
C ASP A 156 -6.17 13.82 6.01
N TYR A 157 -5.93 13.79 4.69
CA TYR A 157 -6.36 12.73 3.77
C TYR A 157 -5.61 11.41 4.01
N LEU A 158 -4.31 11.42 4.27
CA LEU A 158 -3.53 10.23 4.63
C LEU A 158 -3.91 9.70 6.01
N PHE A 159 -4.18 10.60 6.97
CA PHE A 159 -4.74 10.26 8.28
C PHE A 159 -6.21 9.84 8.22
N ALA A 160 -6.99 10.30 7.23
CA ALA A 160 -8.34 9.79 6.97
C ALA A 160 -8.31 8.42 6.26
N ARG A 161 -7.20 8.10 5.56
CA ARG A 161 -7.00 6.83 4.85
C ARG A 161 -6.57 5.71 5.79
N ALA A 162 -5.89 6.01 6.88
CA ALA A 162 -5.96 5.16 8.05
C ALA A 162 -7.28 5.44 8.76
N SER A 163 -8.29 4.57 8.59
CA SER A 163 -9.60 4.73 9.25
C SER A 163 -9.53 4.78 10.80
N ARG A 164 -8.33 4.64 11.37
CA ARG A 164 -8.01 4.70 12.80
C ARG A 164 -6.62 5.31 13.01
N PRO A 165 -6.38 6.01 14.14
CA PRO A 165 -5.04 6.43 14.57
C PRO A 165 -4.18 5.22 14.96
N ASP A 166 -2.91 5.48 15.30
CA ASP A 166 -2.09 4.48 16.01
C ASP A 166 -2.79 4.07 17.31
N LEU A 167 -2.80 2.76 17.58
CA LEU A 167 -3.45 2.21 18.77
C LEU A 167 -2.42 1.61 19.71
N TYR A 168 -2.64 1.80 21.00
CA TYR A 168 -1.74 1.39 22.06
C TYR A 168 -2.39 0.37 22.97
N ARG A 169 -1.61 -0.65 23.34
CA ARG A 169 -2.02 -1.70 24.27
C ARG A 169 -0.94 -2.01 25.30
N SER A 170 -1.34 -2.18 26.55
CA SER A 170 -0.43 -2.75 27.57
C SER A 170 -0.33 -4.26 27.41
N GLY A 171 0.89 -4.77 27.37
CA GLY A 171 1.16 -6.20 27.27
C GLY A 171 2.12 -6.72 28.34
N SER A 172 2.71 -7.87 28.04
CA SER A 172 3.78 -8.49 28.83
C SER A 172 5.16 -8.02 28.36
N GLY A 173 6.24 -8.53 28.96
CA GLY A 173 7.60 -8.23 28.51
C GLY A 173 7.92 -8.73 27.10
N THR A 174 7.09 -9.62 26.53
CA THR A 174 7.39 -10.32 25.27
C THR A 174 6.24 -10.31 24.26
N SER A 175 5.08 -9.73 24.57
CA SER A 175 3.91 -9.71 23.68
C SER A 175 2.91 -8.61 24.07
N ALA A 176 2.21 -8.05 23.07
CA ALA A 176 1.10 -7.12 23.24
C ALA A 176 -0.18 -7.77 23.77
N GLN A 177 -0.27 -9.10 23.74
CA GLN A 177 -1.37 -9.87 24.29
C GLN A 177 -2.74 -9.49 23.69
N PHE A 178 -2.80 -9.30 22.37
CA PHE A 178 -4.07 -9.17 21.66
C PHE A 178 -4.90 -10.46 21.76
N ASP A 179 -4.25 -11.62 21.67
CA ASP A 179 -4.83 -12.97 21.79
C ASP A 179 -5.41 -13.30 23.18
N LYS A 180 -5.12 -12.51 24.21
CA LYS A 180 -5.59 -12.72 25.60
C LYS A 180 -7.02 -12.21 25.80
N VAL A 181 -7.94 -12.73 24.98
CA VAL A 181 -9.39 -12.51 25.09
C VAL A 181 -9.93 -13.14 26.36
N ARG A 182 -10.65 -12.36 27.17
CA ARG A 182 -11.39 -12.83 28.35
C ARG A 182 -12.88 -12.90 28.04
N ASP A 183 -13.61 -13.72 28.78
CA ASP A 183 -15.07 -13.87 28.61
C ASP A 183 -15.84 -12.55 28.77
N LYS A 184 -15.28 -11.58 29.50
CA LYS A 184 -15.86 -10.25 29.69
C LYS A 184 -15.53 -9.25 28.58
N ASP A 185 -14.55 -9.54 27.73
CA ASP A 185 -14.12 -8.64 26.66
C ASP A 185 -15.04 -8.76 25.45
N ILE A 186 -15.50 -9.98 25.16
CA ILE A 186 -16.45 -10.27 24.09
C ILE A 186 -17.36 -11.45 24.49
N PRO A 187 -18.69 -11.28 24.47
CA PRO A 187 -19.62 -12.34 24.81
C PRO A 187 -19.67 -13.39 23.68
N VAL A 188 -19.77 -14.65 24.07
CA VAL A 188 -19.92 -15.77 23.13
C VAL A 188 -21.38 -16.23 23.13
N GLU A 189 -22.05 -16.06 22.01
CA GLU A 189 -23.44 -16.46 21.80
C GLU A 189 -23.50 -17.60 20.79
N GLY A 190 -24.06 -18.75 21.19
CA GLY A 190 -24.16 -19.90 20.29
C GLY A 190 -22.80 -20.42 19.78
N GLY A 191 -21.74 -20.23 20.56
CA GLY A 191 -20.36 -20.61 20.20
C GLY A 191 -19.63 -19.61 19.29
N LYS A 192 -20.23 -18.44 19.02
CA LYS A 192 -19.67 -17.42 18.13
C LYS A 192 -19.58 -16.05 18.79
N VAL A 193 -18.70 -15.22 18.25
CA VAL A 193 -18.56 -13.79 18.58
C VAL A 193 -19.08 -12.96 17.41
N LYS A 194 -19.71 -11.81 17.70
CA LYS A 194 -20.37 -10.94 16.72
C LYS A 194 -19.74 -9.55 16.71
N PRO A 195 -19.70 -8.86 15.56
CA PRO A 195 -19.32 -7.45 15.50
C PRO A 195 -20.23 -6.59 16.37
N GLY A 196 -19.68 -5.53 16.98
CA GLY A 196 -20.44 -4.58 17.81
C GLY A 196 -20.78 -5.05 19.22
N ASN A 197 -20.35 -6.26 19.61
CA ASN A 197 -20.63 -6.84 20.93
C ASN A 197 -19.41 -6.78 21.87
N GLY A 198 -18.42 -5.95 21.57
CA GLY A 198 -17.19 -5.82 22.34
C GLY A 198 -15.98 -6.42 21.63
N GLY A 199 -14.83 -6.36 22.29
CA GLY A 199 -13.55 -6.72 21.72
C GLY A 199 -12.37 -6.36 22.61
N ILE A 200 -11.20 -6.30 22.01
CA ILE A 200 -9.97 -6.03 22.72
C ILE A 200 -9.73 -4.52 22.81
N SER A 201 -9.78 -3.99 24.04
CA SER A 201 -9.49 -2.58 24.31
C SER A 201 -8.08 -2.16 23.92
N THR A 202 -8.02 -1.02 23.25
CA THR A 202 -6.83 -0.27 22.86
C THR A 202 -7.12 1.22 23.03
N PHE A 203 -6.08 2.05 23.00
CA PHE A 203 -6.26 3.51 23.10
C PHE A 203 -5.43 4.25 22.07
N SER A 204 -5.92 5.37 21.57
CA SER A 204 -5.16 6.25 20.68
C SER A 204 -4.24 7.23 21.41
N ASP A 205 -4.46 7.46 22.72
CA ASP A 205 -3.59 8.28 23.56
C ASP A 205 -2.72 7.42 24.49
N LEU A 206 -1.41 7.67 24.48
CA LEU A 206 -0.46 7.04 25.38
C LEU A 206 -0.68 7.42 26.85
N ALA A 207 -1.36 8.55 27.11
CA ALA A 207 -1.70 9.00 28.46
C ALA A 207 -2.53 7.98 29.24
N ALA A 208 -3.37 7.19 28.55
CA ALA A 208 -4.13 6.08 29.13
C ALA A 208 -3.23 5.01 29.80
N TYR A 209 -1.96 4.93 29.41
CA TYR A 209 -0.97 3.96 29.90
C TYR A 209 0.11 4.55 30.81
N LYS A 210 -0.12 5.74 31.38
CA LYS A 210 0.85 6.36 32.30
C LYS A 210 1.29 5.39 33.41
N GLY A 211 2.60 5.16 33.51
CA GLY A 211 3.21 4.27 34.51
C GLY A 211 3.28 2.79 34.11
N LYS A 212 2.78 2.40 32.93
CA LYS A 212 2.95 1.04 32.40
C LYS A 212 4.31 0.89 31.71
N LYS A 213 4.93 -0.28 31.83
CA LYS A 213 6.29 -0.55 31.30
C LYS A 213 6.29 -1.11 29.89
N ASN A 214 5.31 -1.96 29.55
CA ASN A 214 5.26 -2.69 28.29
C ASN A 214 4.06 -2.21 27.49
N ILE A 215 4.28 -1.18 26.67
CA ILE A 215 3.26 -0.61 25.78
C ILE A 215 3.66 -0.97 24.36
N TYR A 216 2.71 -1.52 23.62
CA TYR A 216 2.87 -1.92 22.23
C TYR A 216 2.06 -0.98 21.35
N LYS A 217 2.63 -0.67 20.19
CA LYS A 217 2.01 0.18 19.18
C LYS A 217 1.50 -0.72 18.05
N LEU A 218 0.21 -0.67 17.80
CA LEU A 218 -0.41 -1.15 16.58
C LEU A 218 -0.47 0.03 15.60
N PRO A 219 0.37 0.04 14.55
CA PRO A 219 0.38 1.17 13.64
C PRO A 219 -0.96 1.32 12.93
N ALA A 220 -1.32 2.57 12.63
CA ALA A 220 -2.53 2.92 11.89
C ALA A 220 -2.63 2.16 10.54
N SER A 221 -1.49 1.83 9.95
CA SER A 221 -1.34 1.07 8.70
C SER A 221 -1.39 -0.46 8.85
N ALA A 222 -1.45 -1.00 10.08
CA ALA A 222 -1.46 -2.45 10.27
C ALA A 222 -2.65 -3.11 9.57
N ASN A 223 -2.43 -4.30 9.00
CA ASN A 223 -3.52 -5.06 8.41
C ASN A 223 -4.32 -5.77 9.53
N LEU A 224 -5.62 -5.47 9.64
CA LEU A 224 -6.49 -6.11 10.63
C LEU A 224 -7.08 -7.45 10.15
N GLY A 225 -6.96 -7.78 8.86
CA GLY A 225 -7.49 -9.02 8.30
C GLY A 225 -9.00 -9.18 8.51
N SER A 226 -9.39 -10.18 9.31
CA SER A 226 -10.79 -10.44 9.69
C SER A 226 -11.28 -9.62 10.89
N LEU A 227 -10.47 -8.69 11.40
CA LEU A 227 -10.79 -7.80 12.51
C LEU A 227 -11.14 -6.39 12.01
N THR A 228 -11.78 -5.61 12.86
CA THR A 228 -12.02 -4.18 12.68
C THR A 228 -11.64 -3.42 13.96
N ALA A 229 -11.32 -2.13 13.84
CA ALA A 229 -11.14 -1.25 14.98
C ALA A 229 -12.30 -0.25 15.04
N VAL A 230 -13.00 -0.23 16.16
CA VAL A 230 -14.16 0.63 16.39
C VAL A 230 -13.81 1.62 17.48
N ASN A 231 -13.93 2.92 17.18
CA ASN A 231 -13.89 3.95 18.21
C ASN A 231 -15.25 3.93 18.92
N ASP A 232 -15.27 3.51 20.19
CA ASP A 232 -16.50 3.49 20.98
C ASP A 232 -16.68 4.77 21.82
N HIS A 233 -15.59 5.42 22.25
CA HIS A 233 -15.60 6.76 22.87
C HIS A 233 -14.19 7.35 23.00
N ASP A 234 -14.10 8.69 22.91
CA ASP A 234 -12.89 9.48 23.15
C ASP A 234 -11.63 8.90 22.49
N ASP A 235 -10.68 8.45 23.30
CA ASP A 235 -9.43 7.81 22.91
C ASP A 235 -9.48 6.28 23.02
N HIS A 236 -10.61 5.67 23.40
CA HIS A 236 -10.77 4.22 23.51
C HIS A 236 -11.24 3.61 22.18
N TRP A 237 -10.58 2.52 21.82
CA TRP A 237 -10.83 1.76 20.59
C TRP A 237 -10.94 0.28 20.90
N SER A 238 -11.94 -0.37 20.32
CA SER A 238 -12.19 -1.81 20.45
C SER A 238 -11.72 -2.52 19.18
N ILE A 239 -10.85 -3.52 19.30
CA ILE A 239 -10.52 -4.43 18.19
C ILE A 239 -11.53 -5.58 18.20
N GLU A 240 -12.42 -5.61 17.22
CA GLU A 240 -13.60 -6.48 17.15
C GLU A 240 -13.53 -7.44 15.96
N PRO A 241 -14.28 -8.55 15.96
CA PRO A 241 -14.47 -9.32 14.74
C PRO A 241 -15.19 -8.48 13.68
N ALA A 242 -14.72 -8.50 12.42
CA ALA A 242 -15.37 -7.76 11.32
C ALA A 242 -16.65 -8.46 10.80
N HIS A 243 -16.80 -9.75 11.09
CA HIS A 243 -17.98 -10.56 10.80
C HIS A 243 -18.15 -11.63 11.89
N GLU A 244 -19.30 -12.29 11.95
CA GLU A 244 -19.53 -13.36 12.92
C GLU A 244 -18.53 -14.52 12.72
N MET A 245 -17.80 -14.90 13.76
CA MET A 245 -16.79 -15.96 13.73
C MET A 245 -16.76 -16.73 15.06
N THR A 246 -16.10 -17.89 15.11
CA THR A 246 -15.89 -18.62 16.36
C THR A 246 -14.89 -17.88 17.26
N LEU A 247 -14.95 -18.16 18.58
CA LEU A 247 -13.97 -17.58 19.52
C LEU A 247 -12.53 -17.96 19.15
N GLU A 248 -12.31 -19.15 18.60
CA GLU A 248 -10.98 -19.63 18.20
C GLU A 248 -10.45 -18.90 16.95
N GLU A 249 -11.30 -18.67 15.95
CA GLU A 249 -10.95 -17.85 14.78
C GLU A 249 -10.60 -16.42 15.19
N TYR A 250 -11.37 -15.84 16.12
CA TYR A 250 -11.08 -14.50 16.65
C TYR A 250 -9.74 -14.44 17.38
N LYS A 251 -9.44 -15.42 18.24
CA LYS A 251 -8.13 -15.51 18.92
C LYS A 251 -6.98 -15.69 17.93
N THR A 252 -7.16 -16.51 16.90
CA THR A 252 -6.15 -16.73 15.84
C THR A 252 -5.87 -15.45 15.06
N ALA A 253 -6.92 -14.68 14.75
CA ALA A 253 -6.78 -13.38 14.09
C ALA A 253 -6.04 -12.36 14.98
N LEU A 254 -6.35 -12.33 16.28
CA LEU A 254 -5.65 -11.49 17.26
C LEU A 254 -4.19 -11.91 17.50
N GLU A 255 -3.90 -13.22 17.44
CA GLU A 255 -2.53 -13.72 17.49
C GLU A 255 -1.73 -13.25 16.29
N SER A 256 -2.32 -13.28 15.09
CA SER A 256 -1.70 -12.72 13.89
C SER A 256 -1.36 -11.23 14.07
N LEU A 257 -2.23 -10.48 14.76
CA LEU A 257 -2.00 -9.07 15.07
C LEU A 257 -0.82 -8.84 16.03
N ASN A 258 -0.50 -9.80 16.91
CA ASN A 258 0.70 -9.70 17.75
C ASN A 258 2.01 -9.69 16.92
N HIS A 259 2.00 -10.19 15.68
CA HIS A 259 3.16 -10.15 14.79
C HIS A 259 3.31 -8.80 14.07
N GLU A 260 2.23 -8.01 14.00
CA GLU A 260 2.20 -6.68 13.37
C GLU A 260 2.61 -5.55 14.34
N VAL A 261 2.77 -5.84 15.63
CA VAL A 261 3.07 -4.84 16.66
C VAL A 261 4.53 -4.86 17.09
N GLY A 262 5.18 -3.71 17.02
CA GLY A 262 6.55 -3.52 17.47
C GLY A 262 6.63 -3.24 18.98
N PRO A 263 7.62 -3.81 19.71
CA PRO A 263 7.89 -3.39 21.08
C PRO A 263 8.42 -1.96 21.12
N LYS A 264 7.79 -1.13 21.96
CA LYS A 264 8.25 0.19 22.44
C LYS A 264 8.78 1.17 21.38
N PHE A 265 7.89 2.04 20.92
CA PHE A 265 8.28 3.39 20.50
C PHE A 265 8.75 4.15 21.75
N THR A 266 10.06 4.36 21.93
CA THR A 266 10.52 5.40 22.84
C THR A 266 10.15 6.72 22.19
N VAL A 267 9.15 7.44 22.74
CA VAL A 267 8.86 8.82 22.36
C VAL A 267 10.19 9.57 22.38
N PRO A 268 10.71 10.01 21.22
CA PRO A 268 11.95 10.74 21.20
C PRO A 268 11.74 12.01 22.03
N LYS A 269 12.68 12.31 22.94
CA LYS A 269 12.56 13.47 23.85
C LYS A 269 12.50 14.83 23.13
N SER A 270 12.59 14.86 21.80
CA SER A 270 12.47 16.07 21.00
C SER A 270 11.17 16.06 20.19
N ARG A 271 10.43 17.18 20.25
CA ARG A 271 9.28 17.48 19.38
C ARG A 271 9.59 17.41 17.87
N ARG A 272 10.84 17.21 17.49
CA ARG A 272 11.30 17.20 16.10
C ARG A 272 11.13 15.85 15.40
N ALA A 273 10.93 14.76 16.16
CA ALA A 273 10.86 13.40 15.63
C ALA A 273 9.43 12.89 15.37
N PHE A 274 8.41 13.75 15.50
CA PHE A 274 7.03 13.36 15.25
C PHE A 274 6.73 13.05 13.77
N TYR A 275 7.67 13.39 12.87
CA TYR A 275 7.54 13.20 11.43
C TYR A 275 8.40 12.06 10.86
N ASP A 276 9.14 11.31 11.67
CA ASP A 276 10.21 10.43 11.17
C ASP A 276 9.77 9.06 10.63
N ASP A 277 8.47 8.76 10.50
CA ASP A 277 8.03 7.46 9.99
C ASP A 277 7.48 7.58 8.57
N PHE A 278 8.22 6.98 7.63
CA PHE A 278 7.99 6.83 6.18
C PHE A 278 7.83 8.13 5.34
N GLU A 279 6.99 9.07 5.74
CA GLU A 279 6.66 10.27 4.93
C GLU A 279 7.76 11.34 4.95
N ALA A 280 8.47 11.54 6.06
CA ALA A 280 9.64 12.41 6.07
C ALA A 280 10.79 11.84 5.22
N ARG A 281 10.86 10.52 4.99
CA ARG A 281 11.88 9.93 4.12
C ARG A 281 11.61 10.21 2.66
N GLU A 282 10.35 10.18 2.20
CA GLU A 282 10.00 10.64 0.85
C GLU A 282 10.18 12.17 0.73
N TYR A 283 9.81 12.92 1.75
CA TYR A 283 9.98 14.38 1.77
C TYR A 283 11.47 14.80 1.80
N LEU A 284 12.33 14.09 2.53
CA LEU A 284 13.78 14.32 2.58
C LEU A 284 14.50 13.75 1.36
N ALA A 285 14.06 12.61 0.81
CA ALA A 285 14.58 12.09 -0.46
C ALA A 285 14.29 13.07 -1.61
N ALA A 286 13.13 13.72 -1.61
CA ALA A 286 12.81 14.81 -2.53
C ALA A 286 13.61 16.10 -2.27
N ARG A 287 14.06 16.33 -1.03
CA ARG A 287 14.91 17.47 -0.65
C ARG A 287 16.37 17.29 -1.07
N ASP A 288 16.93 16.09 -0.98
CA ASP A 288 18.33 15.83 -1.33
C ASP A 288 18.59 15.75 -2.85
N TRP A 289 17.54 15.86 -3.68
CA TRP A 289 17.66 16.14 -5.11
C TRP A 289 17.96 17.62 -5.43
N ASP A 290 17.77 18.55 -4.48
CA ASP A 290 18.00 19.99 -4.67
C ASP A 290 19.45 20.44 -4.33
N MET A 291 20.44 19.53 -4.28
CA MET A 291 21.85 19.91 -4.08
C MET A 291 22.77 19.78 -5.31
N TYR A 292 22.29 19.34 -6.48
CA TYR A 292 23.07 19.34 -7.73
C TYR A 292 22.21 19.50 -8.98
#